data_AF-A0A6J8D1T8-F1
#
_entry.id   AF-A0A6J8D1T8-F1
#
_cell.length_a   1.000
_cell.length_b   1.000
_cell.length_c   1.000
_cell.angle_alpha   90.00
_cell.angle_beta   90.00
_cell.angle_gamma   90.00
#
_symmetry.space_group_name_H-M   'P 1'
#
loop_
_entity.id
_entity.type
_entity.pdbx_description
1 polymer ?
#
loop_
_entity_poly.entity_id
_entity_poly.type
_entity_poly.pdbx_seq_one_letter_code
_entity_poly.pdbx_strand_id
1 'polypeptide(L)'
;MKGALSNKLMSTLVKVSISSVRRAINNTVRQALMRSFVPLYLGFESITREQIIKDHTRPLAKTLLDANDDNMILINTLKTYVEENNLQRRTAQWKPIEDSAIPFPQLTDEQLRSLTFGVYQLKLSSSYIQEYMEGDSQICVYKDANDLIRIRIQSRAHVVGVCAHVTAIIWYLSSARNAATKSYGVQDWSTYLSDAKNLPETIISSESETESIGSVIEE
;
A
#
# COMPACT_ATOMS: atom_id res chain seq x y z
N MET A 1 0.58 12.54 7.97
CA MET A 1 -0.28 13.71 8.21
C MET A 1 -1.60 13.53 7.49
N LYS A 2 -2.69 13.21 8.22
CA LYS A 2 -4.06 13.33 7.71
C LYS A 2 -4.48 14.79 7.84
N GLY A 3 -4.10 15.61 6.86
CA GLY A 3 -4.34 17.06 6.86
C GLY A 3 -5.43 17.53 5.89
N ALA A 4 -6.31 16.64 5.42
CA ALA A 4 -7.34 17.01 4.45
C ALA A 4 -8.57 17.61 5.15
N LEU A 5 -8.54 18.91 5.43
CA LEU A 5 -9.75 19.67 5.81
C LEU A 5 -10.72 19.68 4.61
N SER A 6 -12.00 19.39 4.84
CA SER A 6 -12.99 19.36 3.76
C SER A 6 -13.21 20.75 3.16
N ASN A 7 -13.54 20.82 1.86
CA ASN A 7 -13.90 22.08 1.20
C ASN A 7 -15.06 22.80 1.91
N LYS A 8 -15.97 22.03 2.54
CA LYS A 8 -17.08 22.57 3.34
C LYS A 8 -16.58 23.25 4.61
N LEU A 9 -15.61 22.65 5.30
CA LEU A 9 -15.00 23.25 6.48
C LEU A 9 -14.18 24.49 6.13
N MET A 10 -13.41 24.46 5.02
CA MET A 10 -12.71 25.65 4.51
C MET A 10 -13.67 26.79 4.14
N SER A 11 -14.82 26.48 3.51
CA SER A 11 -15.83 27.51 3.21
C SER A 11 -16.38 28.17 4.46
N THR A 12 -16.57 27.41 5.55
CA THR A 12 -17.04 27.92 6.82
C THR A 12 -15.98 28.77 7.52
N LEU A 13 -14.72 28.31 7.55
CA LEU A 13 -13.62 29.02 8.22
C LEU A 13 -13.27 30.34 7.53
N VAL A 14 -13.24 30.35 6.19
CA VAL A 14 -12.85 31.51 5.37
C VAL A 14 -14.07 32.38 5.02
N LYS A 15 -15.29 31.95 5.40
CA LYS A 15 -16.56 32.65 5.11
C LYS A 15 -16.78 32.96 3.63
N VAL A 16 -16.44 32.00 2.77
CA VAL A 16 -16.64 32.11 1.31
C VAL A 16 -17.43 30.91 0.81
N SER A 17 -18.12 31.04 -0.33
CA SER A 17 -18.88 29.92 -0.88
C SER A 17 -17.98 28.71 -1.17
N ILE A 18 -18.51 27.50 -1.02
CA ILE A 18 -17.77 26.25 -1.33
C ILE A 18 -17.30 26.21 -2.79
N SER A 19 -18.07 26.84 -3.69
CA SER A 19 -17.76 27.02 -5.11
C SER A 19 -16.52 27.90 -5.30
N SER A 20 -16.41 28.99 -4.52
CA SER A 20 -15.25 29.88 -4.51
C SER A 20 -14.00 29.17 -3.98
N VAL A 21 -14.12 28.35 -2.91
CA VAL A 21 -13.02 27.53 -2.39
C VAL A 21 -12.52 26.56 -3.46
N ARG A 22 -13.44 25.82 -4.10
CA ARG A 22 -13.09 24.88 -5.18
C ARG A 22 -12.39 25.59 -6.34
N ARG A 23 -12.89 26.74 -6.76
CA ARG A 23 -12.30 27.54 -7.85
C ARG A 23 -10.91 28.04 -7.47
N ALA A 24 -10.74 28.56 -6.25
CA ALA A 24 -9.45 29.02 -5.74
C ALA A 24 -8.42 27.89 -5.67
N ILE A 25 -8.79 26.72 -5.15
CA ILE A 25 -7.89 25.57 -5.07
C ILE A 25 -7.47 25.11 -6.48
N ASN A 26 -8.44 24.88 -7.38
CA ASN A 26 -8.16 24.28 -8.69
C ASN A 26 -7.48 25.22 -9.67
N ASN A 27 -7.83 26.52 -9.64
CA ASN A 27 -7.38 27.48 -10.65
C ASN A 27 -6.32 28.44 -10.15
N THR A 28 -6.27 28.74 -8.86
CA THR A 28 -5.32 29.71 -8.31
C THR A 28 -4.18 28.99 -7.60
N VAL A 29 -4.49 28.20 -6.57
CA VAL A 29 -3.46 27.51 -5.76
C VAL A 29 -2.73 26.49 -6.60
N ARG A 30 -3.45 25.63 -7.33
CA ARG A 30 -2.82 24.62 -8.18
C ARG A 30 -1.92 25.26 -9.25
N GLN A 31 -2.37 26.32 -9.92
CA GLN A 31 -1.57 26.99 -10.94
C GLN A 31 -0.35 27.70 -10.35
N ALA A 32 -0.50 28.37 -9.20
CA ALA A 32 0.62 29.00 -8.50
C ALA A 32 1.65 27.96 -8.04
N LEU A 33 1.20 26.83 -7.50
CA LEU A 33 2.09 25.72 -7.13
C LEU A 33 2.79 25.16 -8.37
N MET A 34 2.08 24.90 -9.46
CA MET A 34 2.68 24.39 -10.70
C MET A 34 3.70 25.35 -11.32
N ARG A 35 3.52 26.66 -11.16
CA ARG A 35 4.43 27.66 -11.71
C ARG A 35 5.63 27.95 -10.82
N SER A 36 5.44 28.00 -9.50
CA SER A 36 6.42 28.59 -8.58
C SER A 36 6.95 27.63 -7.52
N PHE A 37 6.28 26.51 -7.28
CA PHE A 37 6.68 25.56 -6.25
C PHE A 37 7.16 24.24 -6.87
N VAL A 38 6.37 23.67 -7.78
CA VAL A 38 6.68 22.38 -8.39
C VAL A 38 8.02 22.40 -9.11
N PRO A 39 8.33 23.35 -10.01
CA PRO A 39 9.61 23.32 -10.74
C PRO A 39 10.83 23.45 -9.82
N LEU A 40 10.68 24.10 -8.66
CA LEU A 40 11.77 24.37 -7.73
C LEU A 40 11.95 23.28 -6.66
N TYR A 41 10.90 22.51 -6.33
CA TYR A 41 10.93 21.60 -5.17
C TYR A 41 10.36 20.19 -5.41
N LEU A 42 9.58 19.97 -6.48
CA LEU A 42 8.90 18.69 -6.75
C LEU A 42 9.00 18.21 -8.21
N GLY A 43 9.48 19.05 -9.12
CA GLY A 43 9.58 18.80 -10.54
C GLY A 43 10.88 18.09 -10.91
N PHE A 44 10.92 17.48 -12.09
CA PHE A 44 12.11 16.76 -12.58
C PHE A 44 13.37 17.65 -12.71
N GLU A 45 13.20 18.98 -12.77
CA GLU A 45 14.29 19.95 -12.80
C GLU A 45 14.82 20.31 -11.40
N SER A 46 14.03 20.10 -10.34
CA SER A 46 14.39 20.50 -8.96
C SER A 46 15.40 19.56 -8.30
N ILE A 47 15.51 18.34 -8.80
CA ILE A 47 16.44 17.35 -8.30
C ILE A 47 16.96 16.51 -9.46
N THR A 48 18.27 16.50 -9.67
CA THR A 48 18.85 15.69 -10.73
C THR A 48 18.80 14.21 -10.37
N ARG A 49 18.86 13.33 -11.37
CA ARG A 49 18.92 11.88 -11.15
C ARG A 49 20.12 11.52 -10.26
N GLU A 50 21.24 12.21 -10.47
CA GLU A 50 22.49 12.05 -9.72
C GLU A 50 22.30 12.45 -8.24
N GLN A 51 21.57 13.53 -7.96
CA GLN A 51 21.23 13.94 -6.59
C GLN A 51 20.26 12.99 -5.89
N ILE A 52 19.24 12.47 -6.59
CA ILE A 52 18.38 11.40 -6.03
C ILE A 52 19.23 10.19 -5.65
N ILE A 53 20.15 9.78 -6.53
CA ILE A 53 21.02 8.64 -6.31
C ILE A 53 21.94 8.84 -5.09
N LYS A 54 22.52 10.02 -4.98
CA LYS A 54 23.43 10.35 -3.88
C LYS A 54 22.71 10.42 -2.55
N ASP A 55 21.64 11.24 -2.49
CA ASP A 55 21.05 11.73 -1.25
C ASP A 55 19.76 10.99 -0.86
N HIS A 56 19.12 10.27 -1.79
CA HIS A 56 17.80 9.65 -1.59
C HIS A 56 17.72 8.14 -1.93
N THR A 57 18.70 7.55 -2.62
CA THR A 57 18.71 6.10 -2.88
C THR A 57 19.22 5.34 -1.65
N ARG A 58 18.43 4.34 -1.22
CA ARG A 58 18.71 3.55 -0.01
C ARG A 58 19.94 2.65 -0.19
N PRO A 59 20.71 2.38 0.88
CA PRO A 59 21.91 1.52 0.81
C PRO A 59 21.68 0.16 0.14
N LEU A 60 20.56 -0.51 0.48
CA LEU A 60 20.22 -1.80 -0.16
C LEU A 60 19.99 -1.65 -1.67
N ALA A 61 19.36 -0.57 -2.11
CA ALA A 61 19.16 -0.33 -3.55
C ALA A 61 20.50 -0.06 -4.25
N LYS A 62 21.45 0.62 -3.58
CA LYS A 62 22.83 0.77 -4.09
C LYS A 62 23.53 -0.59 -4.20
N THR A 63 23.40 -1.45 -3.19
CA THR A 63 23.97 -2.81 -3.25
C THR A 63 23.33 -3.67 -4.35
N LEU A 64 22.00 -3.63 -4.48
CA LEU A 64 21.27 -4.44 -5.47
C LEU A 64 21.55 -4.01 -6.91
N LEU A 65 21.85 -2.73 -7.13
CA LEU A 65 22.07 -2.17 -8.46
C LEU A 65 23.57 -2.00 -8.78
N ASP A 66 24.44 -2.62 -7.97
CA ASP A 66 25.90 -2.55 -8.07
C ASP A 66 26.44 -1.14 -8.26
N ALA A 67 25.90 -0.26 -7.43
CA ALA A 67 25.91 1.18 -7.63
C ALA A 67 27.03 1.86 -6.83
N ASN A 68 28.17 1.16 -6.72
CA ASN A 68 29.29 1.54 -5.85
C ASN A 68 30.25 2.57 -6.46
N ASP A 69 30.07 3.00 -7.71
CA ASP A 69 30.96 3.96 -8.37
C ASP A 69 30.27 5.26 -8.78
N ASP A 70 31.00 6.38 -8.63
CA ASP A 70 30.64 7.77 -8.94
C ASP A 70 30.24 8.03 -10.42
N ASN A 71 30.21 6.99 -11.27
CA ASN A 71 29.73 7.02 -12.66
C ASN A 71 28.51 6.11 -12.82
N MET A 72 27.41 6.52 -12.20
CA MET A 72 26.23 5.68 -12.07
C MET A 72 25.11 6.12 -13.01
N ILE A 73 25.31 5.96 -14.31
CA ILE A 73 24.15 5.74 -15.16
C ILE A 73 23.62 4.39 -14.73
N LEU A 74 22.57 4.40 -13.90
CA LEU A 74 21.84 3.21 -13.51
C LEU A 74 21.14 2.64 -14.74
N ILE A 75 21.92 2.00 -15.61
CA ILE A 75 21.43 1.23 -16.73
C ILE A 75 20.66 0.08 -16.09
N ASN A 76 19.38 -0.02 -16.40
CA ASN A 76 18.57 -1.13 -15.96
C ASN A 76 19.01 -2.37 -16.75
N THR A 77 20.08 -3.01 -16.29
CA THR A 77 20.70 -4.18 -16.92
C THR A 77 19.69 -5.31 -17.08
N LEU A 78 18.78 -5.45 -16.12
CA LEU A 78 17.64 -6.37 -16.21
C LEU A 78 16.73 -6.04 -17.39
N LYS A 79 16.36 -4.77 -17.58
CA LYS A 79 15.54 -4.33 -18.72
C LYS A 79 16.26 -4.63 -20.04
N THR A 80 17.53 -4.25 -20.16
CA THR A 80 18.34 -4.53 -21.35
C THR A 80 18.38 -6.03 -21.65
N TYR A 81 18.66 -6.86 -20.65
CA TYR A 81 18.68 -8.32 -20.79
C TYR A 81 17.31 -8.88 -21.22
N VAL A 82 16.22 -8.38 -20.66
CA VAL A 82 14.85 -8.80 -21.04
C VAL A 82 14.57 -8.47 -22.50
N GLU A 83 14.93 -7.26 -22.96
CA GLU A 83 14.71 -6.79 -24.32
C GLU A 83 15.57 -7.57 -25.34
N GLU A 84 16.86 -7.75 -25.06
CA GLU A 84 17.81 -8.48 -25.91
C GLU A 84 17.42 -9.95 -26.08
N ASN A 85 16.98 -10.60 -25.01
CA ASN A 85 16.60 -12.02 -25.01
C ASN A 85 15.12 -12.25 -25.34
N ASN A 86 14.39 -11.19 -25.72
CA ASN A 86 12.95 -11.25 -26.06
C ASN A 86 12.07 -11.90 -24.96
N LEU A 87 12.43 -11.71 -23.69
CA LEU A 87 11.75 -12.32 -22.54
C LEU A 87 10.40 -11.66 -22.22
N GLN A 88 10.07 -10.56 -22.88
CA GLN A 88 8.75 -9.92 -22.90
C GLN A 88 7.67 -10.76 -23.62
N ARG A 89 8.07 -11.85 -24.30
CA ARG A 89 7.12 -12.77 -24.96
C ARG A 89 6.03 -13.23 -24.00
N ARG A 90 4.77 -13.09 -24.45
CA ARG A 90 3.57 -13.50 -23.71
C ARG A 90 3.44 -15.02 -23.56
N THR A 91 4.07 -15.76 -24.46
CA THR A 91 4.05 -17.21 -24.46
C THR A 91 5.01 -17.73 -23.40
N ALA A 92 4.43 -18.26 -22.32
CA ALA A 92 5.15 -18.91 -21.24
C ALA A 92 4.30 -20.07 -20.71
N GLN A 93 4.95 -21.15 -20.30
CA GLN A 93 4.29 -22.27 -19.64
C GLN A 93 4.09 -21.94 -18.16
N TRP A 94 3.06 -21.15 -17.89
CA TRP A 94 2.70 -20.75 -16.54
C TRP A 94 2.32 -21.97 -15.71
N LYS A 95 2.94 -22.12 -14.54
CA LYS A 95 2.58 -23.14 -13.56
C LYS A 95 2.12 -22.45 -12.27
N PRO A 96 1.12 -22.99 -11.55
CA PRO A 96 0.79 -22.52 -10.21
C PRO A 96 2.03 -22.54 -9.31
N ILE A 97 2.09 -21.61 -8.36
CA ILE A 97 3.19 -21.60 -7.39
C ILE A 97 3.08 -22.82 -6.47
N GLU A 98 4.07 -23.70 -6.55
CA GLU A 98 4.25 -24.79 -5.58
C GLU A 98 5.26 -24.32 -4.53
N ASP A 99 4.94 -24.50 -3.24
CA ASP A 99 5.68 -23.90 -2.11
C ASP A 99 7.19 -24.22 -2.10
N SER A 100 7.65 -25.29 -2.77
CA SER A 100 9.02 -25.82 -2.69
C SER A 100 9.89 -25.61 -3.95
N ALA A 101 9.36 -25.14 -5.08
CA ALA A 101 10.06 -25.28 -6.37
C ALA A 101 10.92 -24.08 -6.81
N ILE A 102 10.79 -22.93 -6.16
CA ILE A 102 11.41 -21.68 -6.65
C ILE A 102 12.54 -21.24 -5.71
N PRO A 103 13.81 -21.30 -6.13
CA PRO A 103 14.92 -20.73 -5.35
C PRO A 103 14.77 -19.21 -5.30
N PHE A 104 14.58 -18.65 -4.11
CA PHE A 104 14.48 -17.20 -3.88
C PHE A 104 15.23 -16.85 -2.59
N PRO A 105 15.95 -15.71 -2.54
CA PRO A 105 16.71 -15.32 -1.35
C PRO A 105 15.81 -15.10 -0.14
N GLN A 106 16.27 -15.56 1.02
CA GLN A 106 15.62 -15.25 2.29
C GLN A 106 15.96 -13.80 2.66
N LEU A 107 14.94 -12.98 2.90
CA LEU A 107 15.12 -11.58 3.27
C LEU A 107 14.65 -11.36 4.71
N THR A 108 15.45 -10.62 5.46
CA THR A 108 15.06 -10.15 6.80
C THR A 108 13.99 -9.06 6.71
N ASP A 109 13.26 -8.85 7.80
CA ASP A 109 12.27 -7.76 7.90
C ASP A 109 12.85 -6.39 7.56
N GLU A 110 14.11 -6.12 7.93
CA GLU A 110 14.76 -4.86 7.64
C GLU A 110 15.09 -4.72 6.14
N GLN A 111 15.57 -5.79 5.50
CA GLN A 111 15.80 -5.82 4.06
C GLN A 111 14.48 -5.66 3.28
N LEU A 112 13.41 -6.30 3.74
CA LEU A 112 12.07 -6.15 3.17
C LEU A 112 11.55 -4.72 3.31
N ARG A 113 11.68 -4.10 4.49
CA ARG A 113 11.32 -2.68 4.70
C ARG A 113 12.15 -1.76 3.84
N SER A 114 13.42 -2.12 3.65
CA SER A 114 14.36 -1.40 2.80
C SER A 114 13.94 -1.43 1.32
N LEU A 115 13.62 -2.63 0.83
CA LEU A 115 13.25 -2.89 -0.56
C LEU A 115 11.88 -2.33 -0.95
N THR A 116 10.91 -2.38 -0.04
CA THR A 116 9.48 -2.08 -0.33
C THR A 116 9.06 -0.65 0.02
N PHE A 117 10.03 0.21 0.34
CA PHE A 117 9.82 1.63 0.67
C PHE A 117 8.88 1.89 1.85
N GLY A 118 8.71 0.93 2.75
CA GLY A 118 8.10 1.17 4.06
C GLY A 118 7.18 0.09 4.59
N VAL A 119 6.80 0.26 5.86
CA VAL A 119 6.08 -0.75 6.65
C VAL A 119 4.63 -0.95 6.21
N TYR A 120 4.04 0.04 5.54
CA TYR A 120 2.65 -0.02 5.09
C TYR A 120 2.46 -1.12 4.04
N GLN A 121 3.34 -1.18 3.04
CA GLN A 121 3.25 -2.18 1.98
C GLN A 121 3.42 -3.60 2.52
N LEU A 122 4.32 -3.78 3.48
CA LEU A 122 4.53 -5.07 4.15
C LEU A 122 3.33 -5.51 4.99
N LYS A 123 2.70 -4.58 5.73
CA LYS A 123 1.50 -4.92 6.53
C LYS A 123 0.34 -5.40 5.67
N LEU A 124 0.21 -4.91 4.44
CA LEU A 124 -0.83 -5.37 3.52
C LEU A 124 -0.48 -6.71 2.85
N SER A 125 0.80 -7.11 2.85
CA SER A 125 1.29 -8.28 2.12
C SER A 125 0.57 -9.56 2.53
N SER A 126 0.38 -9.76 3.83
CA SER A 126 -0.39 -10.86 4.42
C SER A 126 -1.78 -10.97 3.81
N SER A 127 -2.58 -9.91 3.88
CA SER A 127 -3.95 -9.89 3.33
C SER A 127 -4.00 -10.17 1.82
N TYR A 128 -3.07 -9.61 1.04
CA TYR A 128 -3.01 -9.89 -0.39
C TYR A 128 -2.66 -11.34 -0.68
N ILE A 129 -1.68 -11.92 0.03
CA ILE A 129 -1.31 -13.32 -0.15
C ILE A 129 -2.45 -14.25 0.25
N GLN A 130 -3.16 -13.94 1.34
CA GLN A 130 -4.34 -14.71 1.74
C GLN A 130 -5.40 -14.73 0.64
N GLU A 131 -5.69 -13.60 -0.01
CA GLU A 131 -6.64 -13.54 -1.13
C GLU A 131 -6.25 -14.48 -2.29
N TYR A 132 -4.94 -14.64 -2.54
CA TYR A 132 -4.45 -15.57 -3.57
C TYR A 132 -4.44 -17.05 -3.13
N MET A 133 -4.33 -17.32 -1.82
CA MET A 133 -4.30 -18.69 -1.30
C MET A 133 -5.71 -19.25 -1.09
N GLU A 134 -6.67 -18.41 -0.69
CA GLU A 134 -8.04 -18.80 -0.35
C GLU A 134 -9.06 -18.43 -1.44
N GLY A 135 -8.75 -17.45 -2.30
CA GLY A 135 -9.61 -17.05 -3.40
C GLY A 135 -9.40 -17.87 -4.67
N ASP A 136 -10.24 -17.67 -5.69
CA ASP A 136 -10.08 -18.31 -7.02
C ASP A 136 -8.94 -17.68 -7.87
N SER A 137 -8.14 -16.75 -7.31
CA SER A 137 -7.03 -16.10 -8.01
C SER A 137 -5.73 -16.83 -7.75
N GLN A 138 -5.02 -17.26 -8.80
CA GLN A 138 -3.77 -18.02 -8.64
C GLN A 138 -2.53 -17.15 -8.88
N ILE A 139 -1.47 -17.42 -8.11
CA ILE A 139 -0.12 -16.94 -8.40
C ILE A 139 0.53 -17.97 -9.33
N CYS A 140 0.89 -17.53 -10.54
CA CYS A 140 1.55 -18.36 -11.52
C CYS A 140 3.02 -17.95 -11.67
N VAL A 141 3.90 -18.92 -11.84
CA VAL A 141 5.34 -18.69 -12.01
C VAL A 141 5.83 -19.35 -13.29
N TYR A 142 6.83 -18.71 -13.89
CA TYR A 142 7.59 -19.24 -15.00
C TYR A 142 9.07 -18.93 -14.83
N LYS A 143 9.91 -19.95 -14.93
CA LYS A 143 11.37 -19.84 -14.88
C LYS A 143 11.91 -20.17 -16.28
N ASP A 144 12.40 -19.15 -16.97
CA ASP A 144 12.92 -19.26 -18.35
C ASP A 144 14.47 -19.29 -18.36
N ALA A 145 15.09 -18.53 -17.47
CA ALA A 145 16.54 -18.44 -17.31
C ALA A 145 16.96 -18.79 -15.87
N ASN A 146 18.23 -19.15 -15.70
CA ASN A 146 18.76 -19.61 -14.40
C ASN A 146 18.50 -18.61 -13.26
N ASP A 147 18.59 -17.31 -13.57
CA ASP A 147 18.54 -16.22 -12.59
C ASP A 147 17.30 -15.32 -12.72
N LEU A 148 16.31 -15.70 -13.55
CA LEU A 148 15.08 -14.91 -13.73
C LEU A 148 13.82 -15.70 -13.45
N ILE A 149 12.99 -15.10 -12.60
CA ILE A 149 11.69 -15.62 -12.21
C ILE A 149 10.65 -14.64 -12.72
N ARG A 150 9.75 -15.12 -13.58
CA ARG A 150 8.57 -14.38 -14.03
C ARG A 150 7.38 -14.82 -13.20
N ILE A 151 6.65 -13.84 -12.67
CA ILE A 151 5.48 -14.09 -11.83
C ILE A 151 4.30 -13.39 -12.47
N ARG A 152 3.19 -14.12 -12.59
CA ARG A 152 1.92 -13.61 -13.06
C ARG A 152 0.91 -13.75 -11.95
N ILE A 153 0.32 -12.61 -11.61
CA ILE A 153 -0.77 -12.51 -10.65
C ILE A 153 -1.98 -11.91 -11.35
N GLN A 154 -3.17 -12.39 -11.00
CA GLN A 154 -4.42 -11.81 -11.45
C GLN A 154 -5.11 -11.13 -10.27
N SER A 155 -5.04 -9.80 -10.24
CA SER A 155 -5.75 -9.01 -9.23
C SER A 155 -7.23 -8.90 -9.58
N ARG A 156 -8.12 -9.04 -8.59
CA ARG A 156 -9.57 -8.82 -8.73
C ARG A 156 -9.95 -7.35 -8.55
N ALA A 157 -9.09 -6.57 -7.90
CA ALA A 157 -9.40 -5.20 -7.51
C ALA A 157 -8.66 -4.21 -8.43
N HIS A 158 -9.42 -3.50 -9.26
CA HIS A 158 -8.93 -2.53 -10.23
C HIS A 158 -8.28 -1.25 -9.62
N VAL A 159 -8.19 -1.14 -8.29
CA VAL A 159 -7.89 0.13 -7.59
C VAL A 159 -6.79 0.03 -6.52
N VAL A 160 -6.28 -1.16 -6.21
CA VAL A 160 -5.24 -1.30 -5.17
C VAL A 160 -3.84 -1.32 -5.78
N GLY A 161 -2.95 -0.52 -5.19
CA GLY A 161 -1.70 -0.08 -5.80
C GLY A 161 -0.77 -1.22 -6.22
N VAL A 162 -0.26 -1.15 -7.46
CA VAL A 162 0.70 -2.08 -8.05
C VAL A 162 1.87 -2.39 -7.10
N CYS A 163 2.32 -1.39 -6.33
CA CYS A 163 3.40 -1.54 -5.36
C CYS A 163 3.10 -2.52 -4.22
N ALA A 164 1.84 -2.61 -3.78
CA ALA A 164 1.45 -3.49 -2.69
C ALA A 164 1.47 -4.96 -3.14
N HIS A 165 1.00 -5.24 -4.35
CA HIS A 165 1.04 -6.58 -4.93
C HIS A 165 2.48 -7.08 -5.15
N VAL A 166 3.36 -6.24 -5.69
CA VAL A 166 4.78 -6.59 -5.87
C VAL A 166 5.43 -6.87 -4.52
N THR A 167 5.15 -6.03 -3.52
CA THR A 167 5.64 -6.21 -2.14
C THR A 167 5.15 -7.52 -1.54
N ALA A 168 3.87 -7.86 -1.71
CA ALA A 168 3.27 -9.08 -1.20
C ALA A 168 3.97 -10.33 -1.74
N ILE A 169 4.25 -10.35 -3.04
CA ILE A 169 4.94 -11.46 -3.70
C ILE A 169 6.39 -11.59 -3.21
N ILE A 170 7.12 -10.47 -3.10
CA ILE A 170 8.49 -10.48 -2.57
C ILE A 170 8.49 -11.01 -1.13
N TRP A 171 7.58 -10.53 -0.28
CA TRP A 171 7.45 -10.98 1.11
C TRP A 171 7.13 -12.48 1.20
N TYR A 172 6.20 -12.97 0.39
CA TYR A 172 5.83 -14.39 0.38
C TYR A 172 7.00 -15.29 -0.05
N LEU A 173 7.69 -14.93 -1.14
CA LEU A 173 8.82 -15.72 -1.66
C LEU A 173 10.04 -15.69 -0.74
N SER A 174 10.32 -14.55 -0.12
CA SER A 174 11.53 -14.35 0.69
C SER A 174 11.38 -14.75 2.15
N SER A 175 10.16 -14.88 2.68
CA SER A 175 9.94 -15.11 4.09
C SER A 175 8.74 -16.02 4.35
N ALA A 176 7.54 -15.59 3.96
CA ALA A 176 6.31 -16.20 4.47
C ALA A 176 6.16 -17.70 4.11
N ARG A 177 6.53 -18.11 2.90
CA ARG A 177 6.43 -19.53 2.48
C ARG A 177 7.35 -20.48 3.25
N ASN A 178 8.42 -19.94 3.86
CA ASN A 178 9.41 -20.71 4.63
C ASN A 178 9.07 -20.76 6.12
N ALA A 179 8.03 -20.05 6.56
CA ALA A 179 7.57 -20.09 7.93
C ALA A 179 6.95 -21.46 8.26
N ALA A 180 7.15 -21.93 9.50
CA ALA A 180 6.61 -23.20 9.97
C ALA A 180 5.07 -23.24 9.95
N THR A 181 4.42 -22.08 10.06
CA THR A 181 2.96 -21.92 10.03
C THR A 181 2.55 -21.05 8.84
N LYS A 182 1.82 -21.64 7.88
CA LYS A 182 1.29 -20.97 6.69
C LYS A 182 -0.01 -20.21 6.98
N SER A 183 0.00 -19.36 8.01
CA SER A 183 -1.09 -18.42 8.25
C SER A 183 -0.68 -17.07 7.68
N TYR A 184 -1.29 -16.70 6.56
CA TYR A 184 -1.00 -15.43 5.88
C TYR A 184 -2.03 -14.35 6.23
N GLY A 185 -3.02 -14.66 7.08
CA GLY A 185 -4.19 -13.83 7.26
C GLY A 185 -4.22 -12.93 8.49
N VAL A 186 -5.18 -12.01 8.48
CA VAL A 186 -5.62 -11.28 9.67
C VAL A 186 -6.61 -12.20 10.40
N GLN A 187 -6.51 -12.27 11.73
CA GLN A 187 -7.46 -13.01 12.56
C GLN A 187 -8.90 -12.65 12.18
N ASP A 188 -9.73 -13.63 11.87
CA ASP A 188 -11.11 -13.40 11.46
C ASP A 188 -11.96 -12.96 12.65
N TRP A 189 -12.05 -11.65 12.85
CA TRP A 189 -12.88 -11.04 13.89
C TRP A 189 -14.37 -11.15 13.60
N SER A 190 -14.78 -11.49 12.36
CA SER A 190 -16.21 -11.64 12.03
C SER A 190 -16.86 -12.77 12.83
N THR A 191 -16.08 -13.79 13.20
CA THR A 191 -16.51 -14.86 14.11
C THR A 191 -16.86 -14.38 15.52
N TYR A 192 -16.32 -13.23 15.94
CA TYR A 192 -16.55 -12.62 17.26
C TYR A 192 -17.56 -11.46 17.20
N LEU A 193 -18.00 -11.06 16.01
CA LEU A 193 -18.98 -9.99 15.82
C LEU A 193 -20.37 -10.61 15.70
N SER A 194 -21.19 -10.43 16.74
CA SER A 194 -22.61 -10.74 16.66
C SER A 194 -23.35 -9.71 15.79
N ASP A 195 -24.32 -10.15 14.98
CA ASP A 195 -25.13 -9.26 14.14
C ASP A 195 -25.76 -8.14 15.00
N ALA A 196 -25.61 -6.89 14.57
CA ALA A 196 -26.15 -5.72 15.26
C ALA A 196 -27.68 -5.71 15.36
N LYS A 197 -28.37 -6.59 14.61
CA LYS A 197 -29.82 -6.84 14.78
C LYS A 197 -30.16 -7.62 16.05
N ASN A 198 -29.22 -8.39 16.60
CA ASN A 198 -29.42 -9.11 17.86
C ASN A 198 -29.07 -8.18 19.02
N LEU A 199 -29.98 -7.25 19.34
CA LEU A 199 -29.88 -6.55 20.61
C LEU A 199 -30.05 -7.57 21.75
N PRO A 200 -29.17 -7.59 22.76
CA PRO A 200 -29.47 -8.31 23.99
C PRO A 200 -30.78 -7.75 24.56
N GLU A 201 -31.67 -8.63 25.04
CA GLU A 201 -32.90 -8.21 25.69
C GLU A 201 -32.54 -7.22 26.80
N THR A 202 -32.97 -5.97 26.63
CA THR A 202 -32.80 -4.92 27.60
C THR A 202 -33.35 -5.42 28.92
N ILE A 203 -32.47 -5.64 29.91
CA ILE A 203 -32.90 -5.77 31.29
C ILE A 203 -33.55 -4.43 31.60
N ILE A 204 -34.88 -4.40 31.58
CA ILE A 204 -35.67 -3.26 32.04
C ILE A 204 -35.37 -3.17 33.54
N SER A 205 -34.36 -2.38 33.90
CA SER A 205 -34.17 -1.93 35.27
C SER A 205 -35.37 -1.06 35.60
N SER A 206 -36.27 -1.61 36.41
CA SER A 206 -37.44 -0.92 36.94
C SER A 206 -37.00 0.28 37.77
N GLU A 207 -36.89 1.45 37.14
CA GLU A 207 -36.86 2.73 37.85
C GLU A 207 -38.30 3.07 38.26
N SER A 208 -38.57 2.93 39.56
CA SER A 208 -39.80 3.39 40.18
C SER A 208 -39.80 4.93 40.23
N GLU A 209 -40.71 5.56 39.49
CA GLU A 209 -41.02 6.98 39.62
C GLU A 209 -41.59 7.27 41.02
N THR A 210 -40.97 8.19 41.76
CA THR A 210 -41.61 8.87 42.88
C THR A 210 -41.63 10.36 42.59
N GLU A 211 -42.77 10.85 42.10
CA GLU A 211 -43.09 12.28 42.03
C GLU A 211 -43.20 12.85 43.46
N SER A 212 -42.47 13.94 43.74
CA SER A 212 -42.72 14.80 44.90
C SER A 212 -43.03 16.20 44.38
N ILE A 213 -44.32 16.54 44.39
CA ILE A 213 -44.83 17.89 44.11
C ILE A 213 -44.64 18.72 45.38
N GLY A 214 -43.70 19.66 45.36
CA GLY A 214 -43.54 20.69 46.38
C GLY A 214 -44.39 21.92 46.04
N SER A 215 -45.39 22.21 46.87
CA SER A 215 -46.26 23.39 46.75
C SER A 215 -45.51 24.69 46.98
N VAL A 216 -45.66 25.64 46.07
CA VAL A 216 -45.30 27.05 46.29
C VAL A 216 -46.40 27.67 47.15
N ILE A 217 -46.02 28.21 48.31
CA ILE A 217 -46.86 29.03 49.18
C ILE A 217 -46.61 30.49 48.76
N GLU A 218 -47.68 31.20 48.40
CA GLU A 218 -47.70 32.66 48.24
C GLU A 218 -47.63 33.34 49.60
N GLU A 219 -46.71 34.31 49.75
CA GLU A 219 -46.91 35.59 50.43
C GLU A 219 -46.00 36.65 49.80
#